data_AF-A0A023BUF5-F1
#
_entry.id   AF-A0A023BUF5-F1
#
_cell.length_a   1.000
_cell.length_b   1.000
_cell.length_c   1.000
_cell.angle_alpha   90.00
_cell.angle_beta   90.00
_cell.angle_gamma   90.00
#
_symmetry.space_group_name_H-M   'P 1'
#
loop_
_entity.id
_entity.type
_entity.pdbx_description
1 polymer ?
#
loop_
_entity_poly.entity_id
_entity_poly.type
_entity_poly.pdbx_seq_one_letter_code
_entity_poly.pdbx_strand_id
1 'polypeptide(L)'
;MKTIRYRSNGQDVHFLEEILTTLGYQVYVSNFFGKDTDIAVRDFQARHNLVIDGIVGLKTWSKLIEVKNDFIAFNDKLLSEQDVEDFADRFGLELAMVKAVNEIESNGKGFLVSGRPRILFEGHIFWKELEKRGVTPSQYVSEYTKNVLYKKWTKVHYKGGAGEYDRLEKAAGMSDDPAFHEAAYSSASWGAFQIMGFHYLNLGFSSVDHFVSEMYDHEREHLNAFGKFIEATSFKGKKLLDWIIEKNWARFAEGYNGPGYKKNKYDTKLKNAYLKYSSS
;
A
#
# COMPACT_ATOMS: atom_id res chain seq x y z
N MET A 1 -15.42 -7.69 11.09
CA MET A 1 -14.66 -6.67 11.85
C MET A 1 -14.68 -7.00 13.33
N LYS A 2 -13.56 -6.80 14.03
CA LYS A 2 -13.51 -7.02 15.49
C LYS A 2 -14.19 -5.86 16.23
N THR A 3 -14.68 -6.13 17.44
CA THR A 3 -15.11 -5.06 18.34
C THR A 3 -13.87 -4.34 18.89
N ILE A 4 -13.77 -3.04 18.65
CA ILE A 4 -12.65 -2.19 19.10
C ILE A 4 -13.14 -1.05 19.98
N ARG A 5 -12.26 -0.55 20.86
CA ARG A 5 -12.55 0.49 21.85
C ARG A 5 -11.27 1.22 22.23
N TYR A 6 -11.38 2.26 23.06
CA TYR A 6 -10.22 2.98 23.60
C TYR A 6 -9.10 2.03 24.06
N ARG A 7 -7.86 2.32 23.60
CA ARG A 7 -6.63 1.50 23.75
C ARG A 7 -6.54 0.21 22.93
N SER A 8 -7.54 -0.12 22.12
CA SER A 8 -7.38 -1.15 21.08
C SER A 8 -6.26 -0.76 20.10
N ASN A 9 -5.65 -1.75 19.48
CA ASN A 9 -4.65 -1.53 18.44
C ASN A 9 -4.79 -2.54 17.29
N GLY A 10 -4.22 -2.20 16.14
CA GLY A 10 -4.17 -3.03 14.94
C GLY A 10 -4.96 -2.47 13.75
N GLN A 11 -5.07 -3.28 12.71
CA GLN A 11 -5.58 -2.86 11.39
C GLN A 11 -7.06 -2.45 11.38
N ASP A 12 -7.89 -3.03 12.27
CA ASP A 12 -9.28 -2.61 12.45
C ASP A 12 -9.36 -1.17 12.98
N VAL A 13 -8.42 -0.75 13.84
CA VAL A 13 -8.34 0.62 14.36
C VAL A 13 -7.89 1.59 13.28
N HIS A 14 -6.83 1.25 12.55
CA HIS A 14 -6.39 2.05 11.39
C HIS A 14 -7.54 2.30 10.43
N PHE A 15 -8.30 1.24 10.12
CA PHE A 15 -9.46 1.33 9.23
C PHE A 15 -10.51 2.29 9.80
N LEU A 16 -10.91 2.14 11.07
CA LEU A 16 -11.83 3.07 11.73
C LEU A 16 -11.36 4.52 11.63
N GLU A 17 -10.08 4.79 11.90
CA GLU A 17 -9.51 6.14 11.90
C GLU A 17 -9.53 6.74 10.49
N GLU A 18 -9.30 5.93 9.45
CA GLU A 18 -9.50 6.34 8.05
C GLU A 18 -10.97 6.69 7.78
N ILE A 19 -11.94 5.86 8.22
CA ILE A 19 -13.37 6.18 8.04
C ILE A 19 -13.71 7.52 8.71
N LEU A 20 -13.34 7.68 9.98
CA LEU A 20 -13.63 8.90 10.74
C LEU A 20 -13.02 10.13 10.08
N THR A 21 -11.78 10.04 9.61
CA THR A 21 -11.14 11.14 8.86
C THR A 21 -11.93 11.50 7.60
N THR A 22 -12.37 10.50 6.84
CA THR A 22 -13.19 10.73 5.63
C THR A 22 -14.62 11.21 5.92
N LEU A 23 -15.07 11.14 7.17
CA LEU A 23 -16.31 11.73 7.66
C LEU A 23 -16.10 13.15 8.23
N GLY A 24 -14.88 13.69 8.14
CA GLY A 24 -14.52 15.04 8.58
C GLY A 24 -14.06 15.13 10.03
N TYR A 25 -13.88 14.02 10.73
CA TYR A 25 -13.31 14.03 12.09
C TYR A 25 -11.81 14.27 12.05
N GLN A 26 -11.31 15.05 13.02
CA GLN A 26 -9.87 15.28 13.20
C GLN A 26 -9.29 14.15 14.07
N VAL A 27 -8.89 13.06 13.43
CA VAL A 27 -8.31 11.87 14.08
C VAL A 27 -6.95 11.59 13.49
N TYR A 28 -5.98 11.23 14.33
CA TYR A 28 -4.67 10.80 13.86
C TYR A 28 -4.72 9.35 13.38
N VAL A 29 -4.66 9.12 12.07
CA VAL A 29 -4.65 7.77 11.48
C VAL A 29 -3.37 7.05 11.89
N SER A 30 -3.53 6.04 12.73
CA SER A 30 -2.47 5.23 13.29
C SER A 30 -2.92 3.77 13.32
N ASN A 31 -2.42 2.99 14.28
CA ASN A 31 -2.96 1.67 14.59
C ASN A 31 -3.35 1.60 16.07
N PHE A 32 -3.59 2.73 16.74
CA PHE A 32 -3.84 2.81 18.17
C PHE A 32 -5.03 3.71 18.48
N PHE A 33 -6.04 3.14 19.10
CA PHE A 33 -7.32 3.79 19.39
C PHE A 33 -7.10 4.77 20.55
N GLY A 34 -6.75 6.00 20.20
CA GLY A 34 -6.44 7.09 21.11
C GLY A 34 -7.67 7.80 21.68
N LYS A 35 -7.40 8.88 22.42
CA LYS A 35 -8.46 9.70 23.03
C LYS A 35 -9.22 10.50 21.97
N ASP A 36 -8.51 10.97 20.96
CA ASP A 36 -9.07 11.61 19.75
C ASP A 36 -10.03 10.66 19.03
N THR A 37 -9.62 9.40 18.81
CA THR A 37 -10.48 8.36 18.21
C THR A 37 -11.72 8.09 19.08
N ASP A 38 -11.60 8.03 20.42
CA ASP A 38 -12.76 7.82 21.33
C ASP A 38 -13.75 8.98 21.28
N ILE A 39 -13.25 10.21 21.27
CA ILE A 39 -14.09 11.42 21.13
C ILE A 39 -14.85 11.38 19.79
N ALA A 40 -14.16 11.08 18.69
CA ALA A 40 -14.76 11.01 17.37
C ALA A 40 -15.82 9.89 17.26
N VAL A 41 -15.55 8.71 17.84
CA VAL A 41 -16.52 7.60 17.88
C VAL A 41 -17.76 7.97 18.67
N ARG A 42 -17.61 8.60 19.85
CA ARG A 42 -18.75 9.01 20.67
C ARG A 42 -19.60 10.07 19.97
N ASP A 43 -18.97 11.05 19.33
CA ASP A 43 -19.70 12.06 18.55
C ASP A 43 -20.41 11.43 17.34
N PHE A 44 -19.76 10.51 16.62
CA PHE A 44 -20.40 9.73 15.55
C PHE A 44 -21.62 8.95 16.06
N GLN A 45 -21.47 8.23 17.17
CA GLN A 45 -22.57 7.50 17.79
C GLN A 45 -23.73 8.42 18.15
N ALA A 46 -23.45 9.59 18.73
CA ALA A 46 -24.45 10.59 19.08
C ALA A 46 -25.20 11.10 17.85
N ARG A 47 -24.48 11.50 16.79
CA ARG A 47 -25.06 12.04 15.55
C ARG A 47 -25.92 11.04 14.77
N HIS A 48 -25.64 9.75 14.92
CA HIS A 48 -26.36 8.67 14.23
C HIS A 48 -27.31 7.88 15.13
N ASN A 49 -27.68 8.43 16.30
CA ASN A 49 -28.65 7.87 17.22
C ASN A 49 -28.30 6.43 17.67
N LEU A 50 -27.01 6.20 17.96
CA LEU A 50 -26.49 4.97 18.54
C LEU A 50 -26.22 5.15 20.05
N VAL A 51 -25.97 4.05 20.76
CA VAL A 51 -25.50 4.10 22.15
C VAL A 51 -24.11 4.75 22.19
N ILE A 52 -23.96 5.83 22.97
CA ILE A 52 -22.73 6.63 23.07
C ILE A 52 -21.76 6.00 24.09
N ASP A 53 -21.30 4.79 23.80
CA ASP A 53 -20.41 4.01 24.67
C ASP A 53 -18.92 4.11 24.29
N GLY A 54 -18.60 4.68 23.12
CA GLY A 54 -17.25 4.72 22.57
C GLY A 54 -16.75 3.36 22.05
N ILE A 55 -17.64 2.37 21.98
CA ILE A 55 -17.33 1.01 21.53
C ILE A 55 -17.77 0.86 20.07
N VAL A 56 -16.81 0.50 19.21
CA VAL A 56 -17.08 0.18 17.81
C VAL A 56 -17.34 -1.31 17.69
N GLY A 57 -18.57 -1.70 18.05
CA GLY A 57 -19.12 -3.04 17.83
C GLY A 57 -19.93 -3.11 16.54
N LEU A 58 -20.67 -4.21 16.34
CA LEU A 58 -21.46 -4.48 15.13
C LEU A 58 -22.34 -3.29 14.72
N LYS A 59 -23.08 -2.69 15.65
CA LYS A 59 -23.99 -1.57 15.37
C LYS A 59 -23.25 -0.34 14.82
N THR A 60 -22.15 0.05 15.46
CA THR A 60 -21.33 1.19 15.04
C THR A 60 -20.67 0.91 13.69
N TRP A 61 -20.13 -0.30 13.49
CA TRP A 61 -19.56 -0.71 12.19
C TRP A 61 -20.57 -0.68 11.07
N SER A 62 -21.75 -1.27 11.27
CA SER A 62 -22.82 -1.26 10.26
C SER A 62 -23.19 0.18 9.88
N LYS A 63 -23.30 1.08 10.86
CA LYS A 63 -23.64 2.48 10.56
C LYS A 63 -22.51 3.23 9.87
N LEU A 64 -21.26 3.01 10.25
CA LEU A 64 -20.10 3.58 9.56
C LEU A 64 -20.05 3.18 8.08
N ILE A 65 -20.34 1.90 7.79
CA ILE A 65 -20.41 1.38 6.41
C ILE A 65 -21.60 1.99 5.66
N GLU A 66 -22.78 2.00 6.27
CA GLU A 66 -24.01 2.54 5.65
C GLU A 66 -23.86 4.02 5.27
N VAL A 67 -23.28 4.84 6.16
CA VAL A 67 -23.06 6.27 5.89
C VAL A 67 -22.03 6.47 4.75
N LYS A 68 -21.21 5.47 4.47
CA LYS A 68 -20.23 5.46 3.39
C LYS A 68 -20.66 4.47 2.30
N ASN A 69 -21.65 4.86 1.52
CA ASN A 69 -22.12 4.11 0.34
C ASN A 69 -20.98 3.74 -0.65
N ASP A 70 -19.91 4.53 -0.71
CA ASP A 70 -18.74 4.25 -1.55
C ASP A 70 -18.04 2.92 -1.18
N PHE A 71 -18.15 2.43 0.07
CA PHE A 71 -17.56 1.14 0.45
C PHE A 71 -18.10 -0.03 -0.37
N ILE A 72 -19.37 0.01 -0.77
CA ILE A 72 -19.98 -1.06 -1.56
C ILE A 72 -19.51 -0.98 -3.02
N ALA A 73 -19.24 0.23 -3.53
CA ALA A 73 -18.75 0.45 -4.89
C ALA A 73 -17.29 -0.02 -5.10
N PHE A 74 -16.50 -0.20 -4.03
CA PHE A 74 -15.12 -0.69 -4.13
C PHE A 74 -15.00 -2.22 -4.17
N ASN A 75 -16.07 -2.98 -3.89
CA ASN A 75 -16.00 -4.44 -3.93
C ASN A 75 -15.57 -4.96 -5.31
N ASP A 76 -15.95 -4.26 -6.39
CA ASP A 76 -15.58 -4.60 -7.76
C ASP A 76 -14.10 -4.32 -8.08
N LYS A 77 -13.32 -3.78 -7.12
CA LYS A 77 -11.88 -3.55 -7.25
C LYS A 77 -11.03 -4.55 -6.47
N LEU A 78 -11.64 -5.39 -5.64
CA LEU A 78 -10.93 -6.28 -4.73
C LEU A 78 -10.52 -7.56 -5.42
N LEU A 79 -9.37 -8.11 -5.01
CA LEU A 79 -8.85 -9.34 -5.59
C LEU A 79 -9.81 -10.51 -5.34
N SER A 80 -10.25 -11.16 -6.41
CA SER A 80 -11.06 -12.38 -6.36
C SER A 80 -10.19 -13.64 -6.40
N GLU A 81 -10.76 -14.80 -6.09
CA GLU A 81 -10.07 -16.09 -6.25
C GLU A 81 -9.71 -16.34 -7.72
N GLN A 82 -10.58 -15.97 -8.66
CA GLN A 82 -10.32 -16.12 -10.09
C GLN A 82 -9.11 -15.29 -10.53
N ASP A 83 -8.95 -14.06 -10.02
CA ASP A 83 -7.78 -13.23 -10.34
C ASP A 83 -6.48 -13.90 -9.87
N VAL A 84 -6.51 -14.63 -8.76
CA VAL A 84 -5.36 -15.37 -8.22
C VAL A 84 -5.04 -16.60 -9.07
N GLU A 85 -6.06 -17.31 -9.54
CA GLU A 85 -5.93 -18.45 -10.46
C GLU A 85 -5.37 -18.00 -11.82
N ASP A 86 -5.96 -16.98 -12.42
CA ASP A 86 -5.52 -16.41 -13.71
C ASP A 86 -4.06 -15.93 -13.63
N PHE A 87 -3.68 -15.32 -12.50
CA PHE A 87 -2.29 -14.95 -12.26
C PHE A 87 -1.36 -16.16 -12.14
N ALA A 88 -1.78 -17.20 -11.41
CA ALA A 88 -1.00 -18.43 -11.25
C ALA A 88 -0.71 -19.08 -12.62
N ASP A 89 -1.74 -19.19 -13.45
CA ASP A 89 -1.63 -19.74 -14.81
C ASP A 89 -0.72 -18.87 -15.69
N ARG A 90 -0.90 -17.55 -15.66
CA ARG A 90 -0.11 -16.60 -16.45
C ARG A 90 1.39 -16.68 -16.17
N PHE A 91 1.78 -16.82 -14.90
CA PHE A 91 3.18 -16.83 -14.48
C PHE A 91 3.74 -18.24 -14.23
N GLY A 92 2.97 -19.29 -14.51
CA GLY A 92 3.39 -20.68 -14.31
C GLY A 92 3.68 -21.02 -12.85
N LEU A 93 2.88 -20.49 -11.92
CA LEU A 93 3.03 -20.71 -10.48
C LEU A 93 1.98 -21.68 -9.96
N GLU A 94 2.30 -22.43 -8.90
CA GLU A 94 1.28 -23.14 -8.16
C GLU A 94 0.33 -22.14 -7.49
N LEU A 95 -0.98 -22.38 -7.52
CA LEU A 95 -1.97 -21.52 -6.85
C LEU A 95 -1.62 -21.26 -5.37
N ALA A 96 -1.10 -22.28 -4.68
CA ALA A 96 -0.64 -22.16 -3.30
C ALA A 96 0.53 -21.17 -3.12
N MET A 97 1.42 -21.02 -4.11
CA MET A 97 2.50 -20.02 -4.08
C MET A 97 1.93 -18.61 -4.15
N VAL A 98 0.99 -18.38 -5.08
CA VAL A 98 0.37 -17.06 -5.26
C VAL A 98 -0.42 -16.67 -4.00
N LYS A 99 -1.22 -17.59 -3.44
CA LYS A 99 -1.93 -17.35 -2.18
C LYS A 99 -0.99 -17.08 -1.00
N ALA A 100 0.14 -17.78 -0.93
CA ALA A 100 1.15 -17.54 0.10
C ALA A 100 1.77 -16.15 0.00
N VAL A 101 2.15 -15.74 -1.21
CA VAL A 101 2.65 -14.38 -1.47
C VAL A 101 1.59 -13.34 -1.18
N ASN A 102 0.36 -13.53 -1.65
CA ASN A 102 -0.73 -12.60 -1.40
C ASN A 102 -0.98 -12.42 0.11
N GLU A 103 -1.00 -13.51 0.89
CA GLU A 103 -1.17 -13.42 2.35
C GLU A 103 -0.06 -12.62 3.03
N ILE A 104 1.20 -12.79 2.59
CA ILE A 104 2.36 -12.25 3.30
C ILE A 104 2.81 -10.87 2.81
N GLU A 105 2.78 -10.64 1.49
CA GLU A 105 3.37 -9.47 0.86
C GLU A 105 2.35 -8.34 0.59
N SER A 106 1.06 -8.66 0.46
CA SER A 106 0.04 -7.65 0.14
C SER A 106 -0.41 -6.83 1.36
N ASN A 107 -0.30 -7.42 2.56
CA ASN A 107 -0.97 -7.00 3.80
C ASN A 107 -2.51 -6.84 3.65
N GLY A 108 -3.13 -7.42 2.62
CA GLY A 108 -4.57 -7.48 2.39
C GLY A 108 -5.26 -6.14 2.10
N LYS A 109 -4.53 -5.10 1.73
CA LYS A 109 -5.08 -3.75 1.45
C LYS A 109 -4.39 -3.12 0.24
N GLY A 110 -4.98 -3.21 -0.94
CA GLY A 110 -4.53 -2.50 -2.14
C GLY A 110 -5.02 -1.06 -2.24
N PHE A 111 -6.16 -0.75 -1.62
CA PHE A 111 -6.78 0.57 -1.65
C PHE A 111 -6.97 1.17 -0.25
N LEU A 112 -6.92 2.50 -0.17
CA LEU A 112 -7.40 3.27 0.96
C LEU A 112 -8.93 3.33 0.96
N VAL A 113 -9.52 3.70 2.09
CA VAL A 113 -10.97 3.96 2.21
C VAL A 113 -11.49 4.95 1.16
N SER A 114 -10.65 5.88 0.70
CA SER A 114 -11.03 6.83 -0.34
C SER A 114 -11.08 6.24 -1.76
N GLY A 115 -10.80 4.94 -1.94
CA GLY A 115 -10.69 4.31 -3.26
C GLY A 115 -9.38 4.57 -4.00
N ARG A 116 -8.46 5.34 -3.40
CA ARG A 116 -7.12 5.58 -3.95
C ARG A 116 -6.21 4.40 -3.62
N PRO A 117 -5.30 3.98 -4.52
CA PRO A 117 -4.33 2.94 -4.22
C PRO A 117 -3.53 3.26 -2.95
N ARG A 118 -3.16 2.25 -2.19
CA ARG A 118 -2.23 2.45 -1.07
C ARG A 118 -0.87 2.85 -1.63
N ILE A 119 -0.31 3.95 -1.13
CA ILE A 119 1.03 4.39 -1.52
C ILE A 119 1.94 4.63 -0.32
N LEU A 120 3.24 4.60 -0.57
CA LEU A 120 4.26 5.21 0.29
C LEU A 120 5.16 6.07 -0.59
N PHE A 121 5.27 7.36 -0.28
CA PHE A 121 6.08 8.28 -1.05
C PHE A 121 7.51 8.37 -0.50
N GLU A 122 8.50 8.18 -1.36
CA GLU A 122 9.91 8.16 -0.98
C GLU A 122 10.65 9.43 -1.43
N GLY A 123 10.71 10.45 -0.57
CA GLY A 123 11.33 11.74 -0.92
C GLY A 123 12.83 11.67 -1.27
N HIS A 124 13.51 10.62 -0.82
CA HIS A 124 14.90 10.32 -1.21
C HIS A 124 15.04 9.61 -2.55
N ILE A 125 13.99 8.92 -3.01
CA ILE A 125 13.89 8.44 -4.38
C ILE A 125 13.50 9.60 -5.29
N PHE A 126 12.61 10.50 -4.85
CA PHE A 126 12.26 11.70 -5.59
C PHE A 126 13.47 12.57 -5.91
N TRP A 127 14.36 12.77 -4.93
CA TRP A 127 15.66 13.38 -5.18
C TRP A 127 16.41 12.74 -6.37
N LYS A 128 16.51 11.40 -6.38
CA LYS A 128 17.24 10.65 -7.41
C LYS A 128 16.53 10.68 -8.77
N GLU A 129 15.20 10.60 -8.76
CA GLU A 129 14.39 10.62 -9.98
C GLU A 129 14.40 11.99 -10.67
N LEU A 130 14.52 13.08 -9.89
CA LEU A 130 14.79 14.42 -10.41
C LEU A 130 16.19 14.51 -11.03
N GLU A 131 17.23 14.02 -10.32
CA GLU A 131 18.61 14.00 -10.86
C GLU A 131 18.68 13.22 -12.19
N LYS A 132 18.01 12.06 -12.27
CA LYS A 132 17.91 11.26 -13.51
C LYS A 132 17.26 12.00 -14.67
N ARG A 133 16.39 12.97 -14.38
CA ARG A 133 15.69 13.81 -15.37
C ARG A 133 16.39 15.15 -15.61
N GLY A 134 17.63 15.31 -15.14
CA GLY A 134 18.43 16.51 -15.36
C GLY A 134 18.04 17.69 -14.46
N VAL A 135 17.14 17.49 -13.50
CA VAL A 135 16.77 18.52 -12.52
C VAL A 135 17.77 18.48 -11.36
N THR A 136 18.30 19.65 -10.98
CA THR A 136 19.19 19.78 -9.81
C THR A 136 18.34 19.99 -8.55
N PRO A 137 18.13 18.95 -7.70
CA PRO A 137 17.09 19.04 -6.67
C PRO A 137 17.46 20.01 -5.53
N SER A 138 18.76 20.27 -5.32
CA SER A 138 19.24 21.23 -4.32
C SER A 138 18.70 22.64 -4.53
N GLN A 139 18.32 23.02 -5.75
CA GLN A 139 17.71 24.33 -6.05
C GLN A 139 16.29 24.47 -5.50
N TYR A 140 15.63 23.34 -5.21
CA TYR A 140 14.24 23.28 -4.76
C TYR A 140 14.11 22.90 -3.28
N VAL A 141 15.22 22.76 -2.56
CA VAL A 141 15.23 22.49 -1.12
C VAL A 141 14.88 23.76 -0.35
N SER A 142 13.87 23.67 0.49
CA SER A 142 13.44 24.73 1.40
C SER A 142 12.80 24.13 2.65
N GLU A 143 12.52 24.97 3.65
CA GLU A 143 11.73 24.57 4.81
C GLU A 143 10.35 24.01 4.41
N TYR A 144 9.79 24.49 3.30
CA TYR A 144 8.55 23.97 2.76
C TYR A 144 8.74 22.57 2.16
N THR A 145 9.81 22.29 1.41
CA THR A 145 9.95 21.03 0.65
C THR A 145 10.68 19.92 1.42
N LYS A 146 11.24 20.20 2.61
CA LYS A 146 12.03 19.23 3.40
C LYS A 146 11.34 17.91 3.72
N ASN A 147 9.99 17.86 3.72
CA ASN A 147 9.24 16.63 4.00
C ASN A 147 8.99 15.76 2.76
N VAL A 148 9.31 16.26 1.57
CA VAL A 148 9.12 15.57 0.28
C VAL A 148 10.39 15.49 -0.56
N LEU A 149 11.40 16.33 -0.30
CA LEU A 149 12.63 16.37 -1.06
C LEU A 149 13.85 16.35 -0.14
N TYR A 150 14.57 15.23 -0.10
CA TYR A 150 15.73 15.05 0.78
C TYR A 150 16.66 13.95 0.27
N LYS A 151 17.99 14.12 0.36
CA LYS A 151 18.94 13.18 -0.28
C LYS A 151 19.10 11.84 0.44
N LYS A 152 18.99 11.81 1.77
CA LYS A 152 19.24 10.61 2.59
C LYS A 152 17.93 10.02 3.08
N TRP A 153 17.78 8.70 2.99
CA TRP A 153 16.60 8.01 3.50
C TRP A 153 16.33 8.34 4.97
N THR A 154 15.06 8.62 5.28
CA THR A 154 14.55 8.82 6.63
C THR A 154 13.07 8.48 6.69
N LYS A 155 12.65 7.87 7.79
CA LYS A 155 11.24 7.56 8.07
C LYS A 155 10.46 8.71 8.72
N VAL A 156 11.15 9.80 9.11
CA VAL A 156 10.57 10.91 9.90
C VAL A 156 9.41 11.60 9.17
N HIS A 157 9.40 11.59 7.84
CA HIS A 157 8.42 12.31 7.04
C HIS A 157 7.22 11.46 6.63
N TYR A 158 7.22 10.15 6.89
CA TYR A 158 6.10 9.29 6.56
C TYR A 158 4.88 9.65 7.41
N LYS A 159 3.76 9.88 6.74
CA LYS A 159 2.45 10.10 7.33
C LYS A 159 1.63 8.82 7.34
N GLY A 160 1.78 7.98 6.31
CA GLY A 160 0.95 6.80 6.10
C GLY A 160 -0.47 7.14 5.64
N GLY A 161 -1.21 6.11 5.17
CA GLY A 161 -2.59 6.25 4.71
C GLY A 161 -2.77 7.34 3.66
N ALA A 162 -3.86 8.10 3.75
CA ALA A 162 -4.15 9.21 2.85
C ALA A 162 -3.12 10.36 2.91
N GLY A 163 -2.38 10.51 4.02
CA GLY A 163 -1.38 11.58 4.17
C GLY A 163 -0.18 11.42 3.24
N GLU A 164 0.07 10.23 2.70
CA GLU A 164 1.09 10.03 1.67
C GLU A 164 0.72 10.70 0.34
N TYR A 165 -0.57 10.85 0.03
CA TYR A 165 -1.00 11.60 -1.14
C TYR A 165 -0.70 13.09 -1.01
N ASP A 166 -0.85 13.69 0.18
CA ASP A 166 -0.41 15.08 0.40
C ASP A 166 1.07 15.27 0.05
N ARG A 167 1.90 14.25 0.34
CA ARG A 167 3.34 14.28 0.07
C ARG A 167 3.63 14.11 -1.42
N LEU A 168 2.97 13.15 -2.07
CA LEU A 168 3.08 12.90 -3.50
C LEU A 168 2.62 14.12 -4.31
N GLU A 169 1.43 14.66 -4.03
CA GLU A 169 0.84 15.80 -4.73
C GLU A 169 1.68 17.06 -4.51
N LYS A 170 2.18 17.27 -3.29
CA LYS A 170 3.13 18.35 -3.01
C LYS A 170 4.41 18.23 -3.83
N ALA A 171 4.96 17.03 -3.98
CA ALA A 171 6.17 16.79 -4.77
C ALA A 171 5.94 17.00 -6.27
N ALA A 172 4.84 16.46 -6.79
CA ALA A 172 4.44 16.60 -8.19
C ALA A 172 4.16 18.06 -8.57
N GLY A 173 3.54 18.83 -7.67
CA GLY A 173 3.21 20.25 -7.86
C GLY A 173 4.31 21.24 -7.44
N MET A 174 5.57 20.82 -7.28
CA MET A 174 6.66 21.73 -6.91
C MET A 174 7.09 22.67 -8.04
N SER A 175 6.80 22.31 -9.29
CA SER A 175 7.17 23.05 -10.50
C SER A 175 6.22 22.70 -11.63
N ASP A 176 6.07 23.59 -12.61
CA ASP A 176 5.32 23.34 -13.85
C ASP A 176 6.09 22.45 -14.85
N ASP A 177 7.35 22.13 -14.55
CA ASP A 177 8.17 21.19 -15.34
C ASP A 177 7.61 19.75 -15.22
N PRO A 178 7.22 19.10 -16.33
CA PRO A 178 6.68 17.74 -16.33
C PRO A 178 7.58 16.71 -15.64
N ALA A 179 8.89 16.95 -15.58
CA ALA A 179 9.85 16.08 -14.89
C ALA A 179 9.50 15.90 -13.40
N PHE A 180 8.87 16.88 -12.75
CA PHE A 180 8.47 16.81 -11.35
C PHE A 180 7.32 15.85 -11.12
N HIS A 181 6.29 15.91 -11.96
CA HIS A 181 5.18 14.95 -11.93
C HIS A 181 5.71 13.53 -12.14
N GLU A 182 6.45 13.30 -13.22
CA GLU A 182 6.97 11.96 -13.51
C GLU A 182 7.89 11.44 -12.40
N ALA A 183 8.80 12.28 -11.89
CA ALA A 183 9.70 11.89 -10.82
C ALA A 183 8.94 11.58 -9.53
N ALA A 184 7.91 12.36 -9.20
CA ALA A 184 7.13 12.17 -7.98
C ALA A 184 6.38 10.84 -8.01
N TYR A 185 5.67 10.54 -9.10
CA TYR A 185 4.93 9.29 -9.25
C TYR A 185 5.86 8.07 -9.40
N SER A 186 7.04 8.25 -10.01
CA SER A 186 8.10 7.23 -10.04
C SER A 186 8.66 6.93 -8.64
N SER A 187 8.52 7.86 -7.70
CA SER A 187 9.10 7.80 -6.35
C SER A 187 8.13 7.31 -5.28
N ALA A 188 6.94 6.86 -5.65
CA ALA A 188 6.02 6.18 -4.75
C ALA A 188 6.00 4.66 -5.03
N SER A 189 5.81 3.86 -3.99
CA SER A 189 5.33 2.48 -4.11
C SER A 189 3.82 2.46 -4.18
N TRP A 190 3.26 1.54 -4.96
CA TRP A 190 1.83 1.52 -5.25
C TRP A 190 1.17 0.16 -4.96
N GLY A 191 -0.08 0.24 -4.52
CA GLY A 191 -0.99 -0.89 -4.39
C GLY A 191 -0.60 -1.89 -3.30
N ALA A 192 -1.24 -3.06 -3.37
CA ALA A 192 -1.14 -4.10 -2.35
C ALA A 192 0.31 -4.61 -2.22
N PHE A 193 1.03 -4.76 -3.33
CA PHE A 193 2.39 -5.31 -3.34
C PHE A 193 3.50 -4.25 -3.24
N GLN A 194 3.13 -2.96 -3.16
CA GLN A 194 4.09 -1.86 -2.99
C GLN A 194 5.19 -1.82 -4.07
N ILE A 195 4.81 -2.01 -5.33
CA ILE A 195 5.73 -1.92 -6.47
C ILE A 195 6.09 -0.45 -6.72
N MET A 196 7.39 -0.15 -6.80
CA MET A 196 7.87 1.23 -7.03
C MET A 196 7.56 1.71 -8.45
N GLY A 197 7.05 2.94 -8.55
CA GLY A 197 6.67 3.56 -9.82
C GLY A 197 7.81 3.67 -10.84
N PHE A 198 9.05 3.87 -10.39
CA PHE A 198 10.22 3.94 -11.28
C PHE A 198 10.47 2.64 -12.07
N HIS A 199 9.81 1.53 -11.73
CA HIS A 199 9.87 0.29 -12.51
C HIS A 199 9.01 0.32 -13.78
N TYR A 200 8.13 1.31 -13.97
CA TYR A 200 7.08 1.28 -15.01
C TYR A 200 7.59 0.83 -16.39
N LEU A 201 8.70 1.41 -16.90
CA LEU A 201 9.27 1.03 -18.20
C LEU A 201 9.73 -0.44 -18.24
N ASN A 202 10.43 -0.87 -17.19
CA ASN A 202 10.96 -2.24 -17.10
C ASN A 202 9.84 -3.29 -16.96
N LEU A 203 8.66 -2.88 -16.50
CA LEU A 203 7.48 -3.74 -16.40
C LEU A 203 6.59 -3.67 -17.66
N GLY A 204 7.01 -2.89 -18.66
CA GLY A 204 6.33 -2.76 -19.96
C GLY A 204 5.17 -1.77 -19.98
N PHE A 205 5.05 -0.87 -18.99
CA PHE A 205 4.09 0.24 -19.06
C PHE A 205 4.67 1.37 -19.91
N SER A 206 3.81 2.02 -20.71
CA SER A 206 4.21 3.08 -21.64
C SER A 206 4.60 4.40 -20.95
N SER A 207 4.07 4.66 -19.77
CA SER A 207 4.39 5.82 -18.94
C SER A 207 4.16 5.49 -17.47
N VAL A 208 4.67 6.34 -16.56
CA VAL A 208 4.35 6.21 -15.13
C VAL A 208 2.86 6.43 -14.89
N ASP A 209 2.21 7.28 -15.68
CA ASP A 209 0.77 7.52 -15.59
C ASP A 209 -0.05 6.29 -16.01
N HIS A 210 0.39 5.54 -17.02
CA HIS A 210 -0.22 4.27 -17.38
C HIS A 210 -0.04 3.24 -16.25
N PHE A 211 1.17 3.12 -15.68
CA PHE A 211 1.35 2.25 -14.51
C PHE A 211 0.41 2.64 -13.36
N VAL A 212 0.31 3.93 -13.06
CA VAL A 212 -0.54 4.45 -11.98
C VAL A 212 -2.03 4.24 -12.29
N SER A 213 -2.47 4.44 -13.53
CA SER A 213 -3.87 4.22 -13.91
C SER A 213 -4.30 2.78 -13.68
N GLU A 214 -3.43 1.81 -14.00
CA GLU A 214 -3.67 0.39 -13.72
C GLU A 214 -3.77 0.16 -12.20
N MET A 215 -2.94 0.80 -11.39
CA MET A 215 -3.06 0.71 -9.93
C MET A 215 -4.39 1.26 -9.42
N TYR A 216 -4.99 2.25 -10.08
CA TYR A 216 -6.32 2.77 -9.74
C TYR A 216 -7.47 1.86 -10.18
N ASP A 217 -7.25 0.97 -11.14
CA ASP A 217 -8.30 0.12 -11.70
C ASP A 217 -8.77 -0.92 -10.69
N HIS A 218 -7.88 -1.83 -10.28
CA HIS A 218 -8.23 -3.02 -9.48
C HIS A 218 -7.02 -3.66 -8.80
N GLU A 219 -7.23 -4.41 -7.71
CA GLU A 219 -6.16 -5.16 -7.03
C GLU A 219 -5.52 -6.26 -7.90
N ARG A 220 -6.21 -6.72 -8.96
CA ARG A 220 -5.63 -7.67 -9.93
C ARG A 220 -4.50 -7.01 -10.70
N GLU A 221 -4.59 -5.70 -10.94
CA GLU A 221 -3.51 -4.95 -11.57
C GLU A 221 -2.33 -4.76 -10.62
N HIS A 222 -2.57 -4.64 -9.31
CA HIS A 222 -1.49 -4.65 -8.32
C HIS A 222 -0.75 -5.99 -8.36
N LEU A 223 -1.51 -7.09 -8.46
CA LEU A 223 -0.97 -8.44 -8.58
C LEU A 223 -0.22 -8.62 -9.92
N ASN A 224 -0.76 -8.13 -11.03
CA ASN A 224 -0.11 -8.14 -12.35
C ASN A 224 1.23 -7.37 -12.33
N ALA A 225 1.26 -6.18 -11.72
CA ALA A 225 2.49 -5.41 -11.55
C ALA A 225 3.52 -6.17 -10.70
N PHE A 226 3.08 -6.87 -9.65
CA PHE A 226 3.94 -7.77 -8.87
C PHE A 226 4.50 -8.91 -9.73
N GLY A 227 3.67 -9.59 -10.52
CA GLY A 227 4.11 -10.66 -11.43
C GLY A 227 5.16 -10.19 -12.44
N LYS A 228 4.88 -9.07 -13.13
CA LYS A 228 5.83 -8.41 -14.03
C LYS A 228 7.14 -8.09 -13.30
N PHE A 229 7.06 -7.63 -12.05
CA PHE A 229 8.25 -7.30 -11.27
C PHE A 229 9.10 -8.53 -10.94
N ILE A 230 8.51 -9.64 -10.52
CA ILE A 230 9.28 -10.84 -10.19
C ILE A 230 9.85 -11.54 -11.43
N GLU A 231 9.18 -11.42 -12.57
CA GLU A 231 9.66 -11.89 -13.87
C GLU A 231 10.83 -11.03 -14.39
N ALA A 232 10.75 -9.71 -14.24
CA ALA A 232 11.77 -8.80 -14.74
C ALA A 232 13.00 -8.69 -13.82
N THR A 233 12.83 -8.80 -12.50
CA THR A 233 13.90 -8.55 -11.52
C THR A 233 14.81 -9.76 -11.32
N SER A 234 16.11 -9.56 -11.52
CA SER A 234 17.14 -10.56 -11.21
C SER A 234 17.74 -10.34 -9.82
N PHE A 235 17.93 -11.42 -9.06
CA PHE A 235 18.62 -11.44 -7.78
C PHE A 235 19.54 -12.66 -7.67
N LYS A 236 20.83 -12.42 -7.37
CA LYS A 236 21.85 -13.48 -7.22
C LYS A 236 21.91 -14.46 -8.41
N GLY A 237 21.81 -13.92 -9.62
CA GLY A 237 21.97 -14.67 -10.87
C GLY A 237 20.72 -15.39 -11.38
N LYS A 238 19.57 -15.27 -10.71
CA LYS A 238 18.27 -15.80 -11.18
C LYS A 238 17.17 -14.75 -11.09
N LYS A 239 16.04 -14.95 -11.78
CA LYS A 239 14.85 -14.11 -11.58
C LYS A 239 14.24 -14.37 -10.21
N LEU A 240 13.52 -13.38 -9.68
CA LEU A 240 12.71 -13.61 -8.47
C LEU A 240 11.65 -14.68 -8.73
N LEU A 241 11.09 -14.70 -9.96
CA LEU A 241 10.17 -15.75 -10.41
C LEU A 241 10.78 -17.16 -10.28
N ASP A 242 12.04 -17.34 -10.65
CA ASP A 242 12.72 -18.64 -10.52
C ASP A 242 12.86 -19.06 -9.05
N TRP A 243 13.17 -18.11 -8.16
CA TRP A 243 13.32 -18.40 -6.73
C TRP A 243 12.02 -18.88 -6.08
N ILE A 244 10.86 -18.34 -6.50
CA ILE A 244 9.57 -18.79 -5.99
C ILE A 244 9.16 -20.15 -6.58
N ILE A 245 9.39 -20.39 -7.88
CA ILE A 245 9.16 -21.69 -8.53
C ILE A 245 9.98 -22.79 -7.84
N GLU A 246 11.23 -22.51 -7.52
CA GLU A 246 12.13 -23.41 -6.78
C GLU A 246 11.78 -23.54 -5.28
N LYS A 247 10.73 -22.84 -4.80
CA LYS A 247 10.32 -22.79 -3.38
C LYS A 247 11.45 -22.35 -2.45
N ASN A 248 12.39 -21.54 -2.98
CA ASN A 248 13.48 -20.98 -2.21
C ASN A 248 13.05 -19.68 -1.53
N TRP A 249 12.18 -19.82 -0.53
CA TRP A 249 11.54 -18.72 0.19
C TRP A 249 12.55 -17.72 0.78
N ALA A 250 13.73 -18.19 1.21
CA ALA A 250 14.76 -17.31 1.74
C ALA A 250 15.37 -16.42 0.65
N ARG A 251 15.67 -16.97 -0.53
CA ARG A 251 16.22 -16.18 -1.65
C ARG A 251 15.18 -15.26 -2.26
N PHE A 252 13.95 -15.73 -2.43
CA PHE A 252 12.84 -14.91 -2.87
C PHE A 252 12.61 -13.75 -1.90
N ALA A 253 12.47 -14.03 -0.60
CA ALA A 253 12.25 -12.99 0.41
C ALA A 253 13.42 -12.00 0.51
N GLU A 254 14.67 -12.46 0.39
CA GLU A 254 15.84 -11.57 0.39
C GLU A 254 15.85 -10.64 -0.82
N GLY A 255 15.50 -11.16 -2.00
CA GLY A 255 15.45 -10.38 -3.23
C GLY A 255 14.28 -9.39 -3.27
N TYR A 256 13.12 -9.78 -2.74
CA TYR A 256 11.90 -8.96 -2.73
C TYR A 256 11.87 -7.96 -1.56
N ASN A 257 12.11 -8.40 -0.33
CA ASN A 257 12.03 -7.59 0.89
C ASN A 257 13.37 -6.97 1.31
N GLY A 258 14.46 -7.28 0.60
CA GLY A 258 15.80 -6.81 0.89
C GLY A 258 16.47 -7.51 2.08
N PRO A 259 17.65 -7.01 2.53
CA PRO A 259 18.49 -7.70 3.52
C PRO A 259 17.84 -7.82 4.91
N GLY A 260 16.80 -7.02 5.20
CA GLY A 260 16.04 -7.07 6.44
C GLY A 260 15.06 -8.26 6.54
N TYR A 261 14.89 -9.07 5.49
CA TYR A 261 13.81 -10.06 5.41
C TYR A 261 13.79 -11.05 6.59
N LYS A 262 14.96 -11.51 7.08
CA LYS A 262 15.07 -12.45 8.20
C LYS A 262 14.56 -11.88 9.51
N LYS A 263 14.82 -10.59 9.76
CA LYS A 263 14.36 -9.92 10.99
C LYS A 263 12.84 -9.92 11.08
N ASN A 264 12.18 -9.80 9.92
CA ASN A 264 10.72 -9.79 9.80
C ASN A 264 10.12 -11.18 9.51
N LYS A 265 10.97 -12.22 9.44
CA LYS A 265 10.64 -13.63 9.19
C LYS A 265 9.85 -13.88 7.91
N TYR A 266 10.07 -13.07 6.86
CA TYR A 266 9.35 -13.19 5.59
C TYR A 266 9.49 -14.58 4.98
N ASP A 267 10.70 -15.13 4.98
CA ASP A 267 11.01 -16.48 4.51
C ASP A 267 10.18 -17.56 5.20
N THR A 268 10.13 -17.53 6.53
CA THR A 268 9.39 -18.51 7.34
C THR A 268 7.89 -18.34 7.16
N LYS A 269 7.41 -17.09 7.10
CA LYS A 269 5.99 -16.77 6.88
C LYS A 269 5.51 -17.26 5.51
N LEU A 270 6.27 -16.97 4.45
CA LEU A 270 5.96 -17.43 3.09
C LEU A 270 5.92 -18.96 3.03
N LYS A 271 6.93 -19.64 3.59
CA LYS A 271 6.96 -21.11 3.64
C LYS A 271 5.72 -21.67 4.35
N ASN A 272 5.37 -21.12 5.51
CA ASN A 272 4.23 -21.61 6.28
C ASN A 272 2.89 -21.35 5.58
N ALA A 273 2.74 -20.18 4.95
CA ALA A 273 1.56 -19.85 4.16
C ALA A 273 1.43 -20.79 2.94
N TYR A 274 2.53 -21.09 2.26
CA TYR A 274 2.54 -22.06 1.16
C TYR A 274 2.04 -23.43 1.63
N LEU A 275 2.61 -23.98 2.72
CA LEU A 275 2.20 -25.28 3.25
C LEU A 275 0.71 -25.33 3.64
N LYS A 276 0.18 -24.23 4.19
CA LYS A 276 -1.24 -24.08 4.50
C LYS A 276 -2.11 -24.22 3.24
N TYR A 277 -1.75 -23.53 2.15
CA TYR A 277 -2.54 -23.57 0.91
C TYR A 277 -2.31 -24.82 0.06
N SER A 278 -1.14 -25.46 0.15
CA SER A 278 -0.87 -26.73 -0.55
C SER A 278 -1.56 -27.94 0.06
N SER A 279 -2.08 -27.80 1.29
CA SER A 279 -2.80 -28.86 2.00
C SER A 279 -4.32 -28.65 2.02
N SER A 280 -4.80 -27.59 1.37
CA SER A 280 -6.22 -27.24 1.25
C SER A 280 -6.84 -27.81 -0.03
#